data_AF-A0A7C1ZRN3-F1
#
_entry.id   AF-A0A7C1ZRN3-F1
#
_cell.length_a   1.000
_cell.length_b   1.000
_cell.length_c   1.000
_cell.angle_alpha   90.00
_cell.angle_beta   90.00
_cell.angle_gamma   90.00
#
_symmetry.space_group_name_H-M   'P 1'
#
loop_
_entity.id
_entity.type
_entity.pdbx_description
1 polymer ?
#
loop_
_entity_poly.entity_id
_entity_poly.type
_entity_poly.pdbx_seq_one_letter_code
_entity_poly.pdbx_strand_id
1 'polypeptide(L)'
;MGNVKIYASGSGSLEITMKSPYLTGRQRIVRINPLDFIEFIKFRITDLKPEDYHLYPKLAEEYVKIGGMPEYVKTGDLNYLQSLVDTIVYRDIAGRYSIRNFDNLMDILTLVAKSVGTPISYRKISRILGISKDEVRKIISLFTYTGLIHIVERMGKTSERILAPKKLYLGDTGFFAVLTDNINLGSQVENTVYLKLKEKGIVRYYYTSGYEVDFIVGDKAYESKYRDDIENLDNIRKLRGYERIVITKNLEKEDEMKYIPLWRFLRFY
;
A
#
# COMPACT_ATOMS: atom_id res chain seq x y z
N MET A 1 -43.39 -6.62 -8.82
CA MET A 1 -42.01 -6.44 -9.35
C MET A 1 -41.04 -6.91 -8.28
N GLY A 2 -40.50 -8.13 -8.37
CA GLY A 2 -39.66 -8.69 -7.31
C GLY A 2 -38.45 -9.40 -7.91
N ASN A 3 -37.25 -9.05 -7.43
CA ASN A 3 -35.92 -9.52 -7.84
C ASN A 3 -35.27 -8.90 -9.09
N VAL A 4 -35.13 -7.57 -9.10
CA VAL A 4 -34.13 -6.90 -9.97
C VAL A 4 -32.89 -6.57 -9.13
N LYS A 5 -31.70 -6.98 -9.60
CA LYS A 5 -30.40 -6.54 -9.07
C LYS A 5 -29.75 -5.61 -10.09
N ILE A 6 -29.31 -4.45 -9.65
CA ILE A 6 -28.62 -3.46 -10.48
C ILE A 6 -27.15 -3.43 -10.08
N TYR A 7 -26.27 -3.58 -11.06
CA TYR A 7 -24.83 -3.45 -10.90
C TYR A 7 -24.36 -2.29 -11.77
N ALA A 8 -23.56 -1.39 -11.18
CA ALA A 8 -22.91 -0.30 -11.89
C ALA A 8 -21.42 -0.35 -11.56
N SER A 9 -20.58 -0.34 -12.59
CA SER A 9 -19.12 -0.34 -12.48
C SER A 9 -18.55 0.93 -13.11
N GLY A 10 -17.48 1.46 -12.53
CA GLY A 10 -16.75 2.59 -13.08
C GLY A 10 -15.42 2.77 -12.38
N SER A 11 -14.46 3.38 -13.07
CA SER A 11 -13.14 3.70 -12.52
C SER A 11 -13.16 4.91 -11.57
N GLY A 12 -14.20 5.75 -11.64
CA GLY A 12 -14.37 6.95 -10.81
C GLY A 12 -14.81 6.66 -9.37
N SER A 13 -13.91 6.13 -8.55
CA SER A 13 -14.18 5.85 -7.12
C SER A 13 -14.66 7.08 -6.35
N LEU A 14 -14.16 8.27 -6.72
CA LEU A 14 -14.55 9.56 -6.15
C LEU A 14 -16.02 9.91 -6.41
N GLU A 15 -16.56 9.62 -7.59
CA GLU A 15 -17.95 9.97 -7.92
C GLU A 15 -18.94 9.10 -7.15
N ILE A 16 -18.69 7.79 -7.12
CA ILE A 16 -19.52 6.83 -6.40
C ILE A 16 -19.50 7.13 -4.89
N THR A 17 -18.32 7.48 -4.36
CA THR A 17 -18.15 7.69 -2.91
C THR A 17 -18.62 9.07 -2.45
N MET A 18 -18.41 10.15 -3.24
CA MET A 18 -18.64 11.53 -2.79
C MET A 18 -19.86 12.23 -3.40
N LYS A 19 -20.43 11.75 -4.52
CA LYS A 19 -21.46 12.49 -5.28
C LYS A 19 -22.77 11.73 -5.48
N SER A 20 -23.06 10.70 -4.69
CA SER A 20 -24.33 9.95 -4.79
C SER A 20 -25.24 10.13 -3.57
N PRO A 21 -25.80 11.34 -3.32
CA PRO A 21 -26.69 11.57 -2.18
C PRO A 21 -27.96 10.71 -2.27
N TYR A 22 -28.45 10.47 -3.48
CA TYR A 22 -29.66 9.68 -3.74
C TYR A 22 -29.53 8.19 -3.43
N LEU A 23 -28.29 7.67 -3.36
CA LEU A 23 -28.01 6.27 -3.02
C LEU A 23 -27.49 6.10 -1.60
N THR A 24 -27.44 7.17 -0.79
CA THR A 24 -26.99 7.12 0.60
C THR A 24 -27.80 6.08 1.38
N GLY A 25 -27.11 5.12 2.00
CA GLY A 25 -27.72 4.01 2.75
C GLY A 25 -28.39 2.93 1.89
N ARG A 26 -28.47 3.10 0.56
CA ARG A 26 -29.13 2.17 -0.38
C ARG A 26 -28.18 1.52 -1.39
N GLN A 27 -26.89 1.82 -1.32
CA GLN A 27 -25.85 1.21 -2.14
C GLN A 27 -24.92 0.30 -1.34
N ARG A 28 -24.37 -0.70 -2.03
CA ARG A 28 -23.23 -1.48 -1.57
C ARG A 28 -22.08 -1.22 -2.54
N ILE A 29 -20.99 -0.67 -2.02
CA ILE A 29 -19.78 -0.41 -2.81
C ILE A 29 -18.88 -1.63 -2.68
N VAL A 30 -18.59 -2.26 -3.81
CA VAL A 30 -17.56 -3.31 -3.91
C VAL A 30 -16.35 -2.68 -4.57
N ARG A 31 -15.21 -2.69 -3.89
CA ARG A 31 -13.94 -2.21 -4.43
C ARG A 31 -13.18 -3.37 -5.04
N ILE A 32 -12.76 -3.23 -6.28
CA ILE A 32 -11.86 -4.17 -6.95
C ILE A 32 -10.44 -3.64 -6.76
N ASN A 33 -9.60 -4.44 -6.11
CA ASN A 33 -8.20 -4.11 -5.85
C ASN A 33 -7.32 -4.54 -7.03
N PRO A 34 -6.06 -4.07 -7.08
CA PRO A 34 -5.03 -4.74 -7.88
C PRO A 34 -4.97 -6.23 -7.59
N LEU A 35 -4.41 -7.01 -8.53
CA LEU A 35 -4.21 -8.44 -8.36
C LEU A 35 -3.41 -8.73 -7.08
N ASP A 36 -3.89 -9.68 -6.30
CA ASP A 36 -3.07 -10.26 -5.23
C ASP A 36 -1.95 -11.12 -5.81
N PHE A 37 -1.05 -11.63 -4.96
CA PHE A 37 0.08 -12.43 -5.42
C PHE A 37 -0.34 -13.72 -6.17
N ILE A 38 -1.44 -14.35 -5.78
CA ILE A 38 -1.93 -15.57 -6.40
C ILE A 38 -2.59 -15.26 -7.74
N GLU A 39 -3.35 -14.17 -7.82
CA GLU A 39 -3.90 -13.66 -9.07
C GLU A 39 -2.80 -13.21 -10.04
N PHE A 40 -1.75 -12.54 -9.55
CA PHE A 40 -0.56 -12.20 -10.34
C PHE A 40 0.07 -13.44 -10.97
N ILE A 41 0.26 -14.51 -10.19
CA ILE A 41 0.80 -15.78 -10.71
C ILE A 41 -0.13 -16.33 -11.79
N LYS A 42 -1.45 -16.36 -11.57
CA LYS A 42 -2.42 -16.85 -12.57
C LYS A 42 -2.43 -16.02 -13.86
N PHE A 43 -2.15 -14.72 -13.78
CA PHE A 43 -2.04 -13.84 -14.94
C PHE A 43 -0.74 -14.07 -15.73
N ARG A 44 0.31 -14.56 -15.08
CA ARG A 44 1.64 -14.81 -15.67
C ARG A 44 1.83 -16.24 -16.14
N ILE A 45 1.30 -17.21 -15.41
CA ILE A 45 1.53 -18.65 -15.58
C ILE A 45 0.19 -19.37 -15.46
N THR A 46 -0.23 -20.04 -16.53
CA THR A 46 -1.53 -20.74 -16.60
C THR A 46 -1.52 -22.08 -15.87
N ASP A 47 -0.38 -22.76 -15.81
CA ASP A 47 -0.29 -24.18 -15.39
C ASP A 47 0.79 -24.42 -14.32
N LEU A 48 0.79 -23.62 -13.26
CA LEU A 48 1.75 -23.79 -12.17
C LEU A 48 1.37 -25.02 -11.32
N LYS A 49 2.24 -26.04 -11.30
CA LYS A 49 1.98 -27.30 -10.60
C LYS A 49 2.43 -27.24 -9.14
N PRO A 50 1.94 -28.14 -8.26
CA PRO A 50 2.41 -28.20 -6.87
C PRO A 50 3.92 -28.37 -6.73
N GLU A 51 4.58 -29.03 -7.70
CA GLU A 51 6.03 -29.28 -7.69
C GLU A 51 6.87 -28.02 -8.02
N ASP A 52 6.25 -26.99 -8.60
CA ASP A 52 6.89 -25.73 -8.99
C ASP A 52 7.09 -24.77 -7.79
N TYR A 53 7.04 -25.30 -6.56
CA TYR A 53 7.17 -24.56 -5.32
C TYR A 53 8.47 -23.73 -5.23
N HIS A 54 9.53 -24.19 -5.89
CA HIS A 54 10.82 -23.53 -6.00
C HIS A 54 10.77 -22.20 -6.79
N LEU A 55 9.72 -21.94 -7.58
CA LEU A 55 9.55 -20.70 -8.36
C LEU A 55 8.95 -19.55 -7.54
N TYR A 56 8.26 -19.85 -6.43
CA TYR A 56 7.54 -18.83 -5.65
C TYR A 56 8.42 -17.70 -5.10
N PRO A 57 9.66 -17.94 -4.61
CA PRO A 57 10.54 -16.84 -4.19
C PRO A 57 10.79 -15.84 -5.32
N LYS A 58 11.10 -16.33 -6.53
CA LYS A 58 11.33 -15.48 -7.71
C LYS A 58 10.07 -14.74 -8.13
N LEU A 59 8.93 -15.43 -8.18
CA LEU A 59 7.64 -14.84 -8.52
C LEU A 59 7.21 -13.76 -7.53
N ALA A 60 7.49 -13.93 -6.24
CA ALA A 60 7.20 -12.92 -5.23
C ALA A 60 8.05 -11.66 -5.43
N GLU A 61 9.34 -11.81 -5.77
CA GLU A 61 10.19 -10.66 -6.09
C GLU A 61 9.71 -9.94 -7.37
N GLU A 62 9.29 -10.68 -8.39
CA GLU A 62 8.67 -10.11 -9.59
C GLU A 62 7.39 -9.35 -9.25
N TYR A 63 6.50 -9.94 -8.44
CA TYR A 63 5.27 -9.29 -7.98
C TYR A 63 5.55 -8.00 -7.20
N VAL A 64 6.54 -7.98 -6.32
CA VAL A 64 6.95 -6.77 -5.58
C VAL A 64 7.36 -5.66 -6.55
N LYS A 65 8.10 -5.98 -7.61
CA LYS A 65 8.61 -5.02 -8.58
C LYS A 65 7.55 -4.53 -9.56
N ILE A 66 6.67 -5.43 -10.02
CA ILE A 66 5.66 -5.15 -11.04
C ILE A 66 4.36 -4.61 -10.43
N GLY A 67 4.01 -5.05 -9.23
CA GLY A 67 2.70 -4.82 -8.63
C GLY A 67 1.59 -5.70 -9.20
N GLY A 68 0.35 -5.28 -8.98
CA GLY A 68 -0.86 -6.04 -9.29
C GLY A 68 -1.74 -5.40 -10.37
N MET A 69 -1.31 -4.33 -11.06
CA MET A 69 -2.09 -3.74 -12.14
C MET A 69 -2.28 -4.70 -13.33
N PRO A 70 -3.50 -5.21 -13.62
CA PRO A 70 -3.68 -6.35 -14.52
C PRO A 70 -3.09 -6.17 -15.93
N GLU A 71 -3.30 -4.99 -16.53
CA GLU A 71 -2.78 -4.69 -17.87
C GLU A 71 -1.25 -4.61 -17.86
N TYR A 72 -0.67 -3.93 -16.86
CA TYR A 72 0.78 -3.85 -16.71
C TYR A 72 1.42 -5.21 -16.42
N VAL A 73 0.75 -6.06 -15.63
CA VAL A 73 1.19 -7.43 -15.37
C VAL A 73 1.27 -8.23 -16.67
N LYS A 74 0.35 -8.02 -17.62
CA LYS A 74 0.35 -8.71 -18.93
C LYS A 74 1.36 -8.13 -19.92
N THR A 75 1.42 -6.80 -20.03
CA THR A 75 2.15 -6.14 -21.12
C THR A 75 3.55 -5.69 -20.73
N GLY A 76 3.79 -5.41 -19.45
CA GLY A 76 5.00 -4.73 -18.99
C GLY A 76 5.13 -3.29 -19.49
N ASP A 77 4.08 -2.70 -20.05
CA ASP A 77 4.13 -1.35 -20.64
C ASP A 77 4.05 -0.26 -19.57
N LEU A 78 5.18 0.41 -19.33
CA LEU A 78 5.27 1.53 -18.40
C LEU A 78 4.42 2.73 -18.84
N ASN A 79 4.18 2.92 -20.15
CA ASN A 79 3.35 4.02 -20.64
C ASN A 79 1.90 3.86 -20.19
N TYR A 80 1.41 2.62 -20.13
CA TYR A 80 0.09 2.34 -19.55
C TYR A 80 0.02 2.78 -18.08
N LEU A 81 1.00 2.40 -17.25
CA LEU A 81 1.01 2.80 -15.84
C LEU A 81 1.09 4.31 -15.67
N GLN A 82 1.97 4.97 -16.44
CA GLN A 82 2.10 6.43 -16.42
C GLN A 82 0.77 7.09 -16.80
N SER A 83 0.14 6.64 -17.89
CA SER A 83 -1.15 7.14 -18.35
C SER A 83 -2.27 6.93 -17.33
N LEU A 84 -2.25 5.80 -16.62
CA LEU A 84 -3.20 5.51 -15.55
C LEU A 84 -3.03 6.50 -14.39
N VAL A 85 -1.80 6.69 -13.90
CA VAL A 85 -1.51 7.66 -12.83
C VAL A 85 -1.88 9.08 -13.25
N ASP A 86 -1.47 9.51 -14.44
CA ASP A 86 -1.77 10.82 -15.00
C ASP A 86 -3.28 11.06 -15.14
N THR A 87 -4.03 10.04 -15.59
CA THR A 87 -5.49 10.12 -15.68
C THR A 87 -6.10 10.33 -14.30
N ILE A 88 -5.69 9.56 -13.29
CA ILE A 88 -6.22 9.71 -11.94
C ILE A 88 -5.85 11.08 -11.35
N VAL A 89 -4.61 11.53 -11.54
CA VAL A 89 -4.10 12.79 -10.99
C VAL A 89 -4.74 14.00 -11.68
N TYR A 90 -4.62 14.10 -13.00
CA TYR A 90 -5.00 15.31 -13.72
C TYR A 90 -6.50 15.35 -14.05
N ARG A 91 -7.08 14.22 -14.49
CA ARG A 91 -8.50 14.17 -14.83
C ARG A 91 -9.35 13.99 -13.59
N ASP A 92 -9.07 12.97 -12.78
CA ASP A 92 -10.00 12.59 -11.72
C ASP A 92 -9.92 13.45 -10.47
N ILE A 93 -8.72 13.94 -10.15
CA ILE A 93 -8.47 14.78 -8.97
C ILE A 93 -8.46 16.25 -9.39
N ALA A 94 -7.52 16.67 -10.24
CA ALA A 94 -7.29 18.08 -10.46
C ALA A 94 -8.44 18.77 -11.21
N GLY A 95 -8.91 18.14 -12.30
CA GLY A 95 -10.07 18.62 -13.07
C GLY A 95 -11.37 18.69 -12.26
N ARG A 96 -11.57 17.77 -11.30
CA ARG A 96 -12.81 17.71 -10.50
C ARG A 96 -12.79 18.55 -9.21
N TYR A 97 -11.63 18.80 -8.62
CA TYR A 97 -11.48 19.52 -7.35
C TYR A 97 -10.79 20.89 -7.49
N SER A 98 -10.65 21.37 -8.73
CA SER A 98 -10.13 22.68 -9.09
C SER A 98 -8.75 22.97 -8.47
N ILE A 99 -7.88 21.96 -8.44
CA ILE A 99 -6.50 22.12 -7.98
C ILE A 99 -5.72 22.78 -9.11
N ARG A 100 -5.18 23.98 -8.86
CA ARG A 100 -4.55 24.82 -9.90
C ARG A 100 -3.11 24.43 -10.21
N ASN A 101 -2.37 23.97 -9.19
CA ASN A 101 -0.99 23.55 -9.35
C ASN A 101 -0.95 22.02 -9.46
N PHE A 102 -0.86 21.55 -10.70
CA PHE A 102 -0.83 20.13 -11.02
C PHE A 102 0.51 19.48 -10.63
N ASP A 103 1.62 20.22 -10.72
CA ASP A 103 2.95 19.73 -10.38
C ASP A 103 3.02 19.28 -8.91
N ASN A 104 2.38 20.04 -8.01
CA ASN A 104 2.26 19.68 -6.60
C ASN A 104 1.61 18.31 -6.37
N LEU A 105 0.70 17.86 -7.25
CA LEU A 105 0.08 16.54 -7.11
C LEU A 105 1.10 15.44 -7.37
N MET A 106 1.84 15.54 -8.47
CA MET A 106 2.84 14.57 -8.86
C MET A 106 4.04 14.58 -7.90
N ASP A 107 4.44 15.76 -7.43
CA ASP A 107 5.49 15.90 -6.42
C ASP A 107 5.11 15.27 -5.08
N ILE A 108 3.85 15.40 -4.64
CA ILE A 108 3.37 14.69 -3.44
C ILE A 108 3.45 13.18 -3.64
N LEU A 109 3.01 12.64 -4.78
CA LEU A 109 3.11 11.20 -5.06
C LEU A 109 4.57 10.72 -5.08
N THR A 110 5.46 11.51 -5.69
CA THR A 110 6.91 11.25 -5.69
C THR A 110 7.48 11.23 -4.27
N LEU A 111 7.09 12.19 -3.43
CA LEU A 111 7.48 12.22 -2.01
C LEU A 111 6.90 11.05 -1.22
N VAL A 112 5.68 10.61 -1.53
CA VAL A 112 5.08 9.40 -0.94
C VAL A 112 5.92 8.18 -1.32
N ALA A 113 6.19 7.95 -2.61
CA ALA A 113 6.99 6.83 -3.08
C ALA A 113 8.36 6.78 -2.39
N LYS A 114 9.04 7.92 -2.27
CA LYS A 114 10.34 8.04 -1.59
C LYS A 114 10.29 7.90 -0.06
N SER A 115 9.10 8.01 0.55
CA SER A 115 8.91 7.89 2.00
C SER A 115 8.22 6.61 2.43
N VAL A 116 7.94 5.69 1.51
CA VAL A 116 7.39 4.38 1.85
C VAL A 116 8.28 3.68 2.89
N GLY A 117 7.64 3.29 3.98
CA GLY A 117 8.27 2.68 5.15
C GLY A 117 8.78 3.65 6.20
N THR A 118 8.82 4.96 5.91
CA THR A 118 9.24 5.99 6.86
C THR A 118 8.07 6.93 7.22
N PRO A 119 7.79 7.19 8.51
CA PRO A 119 6.76 8.15 8.88
C PRO A 119 7.09 9.57 8.39
N ILE A 120 6.16 10.18 7.66
CA ILE A 120 6.28 11.55 7.14
C ILE A 120 5.16 12.44 7.70
N SER A 121 5.53 13.67 8.10
CA SER A 121 4.54 14.66 8.55
C SER A 121 4.07 15.53 7.38
N TYR A 122 2.79 15.92 7.39
CA TYR A 122 2.26 16.86 6.40
C TYR A 122 2.98 18.21 6.43
N ARG A 123 3.55 18.59 7.59
CA ARG A 123 4.40 19.78 7.71
C ARG A 123 5.70 19.66 6.91
N LYS A 124 6.31 18.47 6.88
CA LYS A 124 7.53 18.21 6.08
C LYS A 124 7.22 18.36 4.59
N ILE A 125 6.14 17.76 4.10
CA ILE A 125 5.70 17.87 2.70
C ILE A 125 5.37 19.32 2.34
N SER A 126 4.58 19.99 3.17
CA SER A 126 4.22 21.41 3.02
C SER A 126 5.45 22.31 2.88
N ARG A 127 6.48 22.11 3.72
CA ARG A 127 7.73 22.88 3.64
C ARG A 127 8.52 22.63 2.37
N ILE A 128 8.55 21.38 1.88
CA ILE A 128 9.27 21.03 0.65
C ILE A 128 8.62 21.68 -0.57
N LEU A 129 7.28 21.67 -0.63
CA LEU A 129 6.52 22.11 -1.81
C LEU A 129 6.04 23.58 -1.74
N GLY A 130 6.25 24.26 -0.61
CA GLY A 130 5.81 25.66 -0.46
C GLY A 130 4.29 25.86 -0.42
N ILE A 131 3.51 24.80 -0.14
CA ILE A 131 2.04 24.87 0.00
C ILE A 131 1.58 24.73 1.45
N SER A 132 0.33 25.07 1.72
CA SER A 132 -0.23 24.97 3.06
C SER A 132 -0.35 23.51 3.53
N LYS A 133 -0.25 23.28 4.86
CA LYS A 133 -0.47 21.95 5.44
C LYS A 133 -1.88 21.40 5.17
N ASP A 134 -2.87 22.28 5.09
CA ASP A 134 -4.26 21.90 4.82
C ASP A 134 -4.46 21.46 3.37
N GLU A 135 -3.76 22.10 2.43
CA GLU A 135 -3.72 21.68 1.03
C GLU A 135 -3.06 20.31 0.87
N VAL A 136 -1.92 20.06 1.53
CA VAL A 136 -1.29 18.73 1.58
C VAL A 136 -2.27 17.69 2.11
N ARG A 137 -2.96 17.98 3.22
CA ARG A 137 -3.94 17.05 3.82
C ARG A 137 -5.10 16.76 2.85
N LYS A 138 -5.60 17.79 2.15
CA LYS A 138 -6.65 17.66 1.14
C LYS A 138 -6.20 16.74 0.00
N ILE A 139 -5.02 16.98 -0.56
CA ILE A 139 -4.46 16.19 -1.66
C ILE A 139 -4.25 14.72 -1.26
N ILE A 140 -3.61 14.47 -0.12
CA ILE A 140 -3.41 13.11 0.42
C ILE A 140 -4.75 12.40 0.62
N SER A 141 -5.78 13.11 1.10
CA SER A 141 -7.12 12.53 1.23
C SER A 141 -7.72 12.14 -0.11
N LEU A 142 -7.55 12.97 -1.15
CA LEU A 142 -8.01 12.67 -2.52
C LEU A 142 -7.28 11.45 -3.09
N PHE A 143 -5.97 11.34 -2.94
CA PHE A 143 -5.22 10.15 -3.33
C PHE A 143 -5.66 8.88 -2.59
N THR A 144 -6.09 9.03 -1.33
CA THR A 144 -6.62 7.89 -0.55
C THR A 144 -7.97 7.44 -1.09
N TYR A 145 -8.83 8.37 -1.54
CA TYR A 145 -10.12 8.04 -2.15
C TYR A 145 -9.96 7.38 -3.53
N THR A 146 -8.97 7.80 -4.32
CA THR A 146 -8.67 7.15 -5.61
C THR A 146 -7.96 5.81 -5.46
N GLY A 147 -7.41 5.52 -4.29
CA GLY A 147 -6.64 4.30 -4.05
C GLY A 147 -5.19 4.39 -4.55
N LEU A 148 -4.71 5.57 -4.95
CA LEU A 148 -3.30 5.78 -5.29
C LEU A 148 -2.39 5.61 -4.06
N ILE A 149 -2.89 6.00 -2.88
CA ILE A 149 -2.15 5.87 -1.64
C ILE A 149 -3.03 5.33 -0.50
N HIS A 150 -2.37 4.89 0.55
CA HIS A 150 -2.96 4.51 1.81
C HIS A 150 -2.22 5.14 2.98
N ILE A 151 -2.97 5.46 4.04
CA ILE A 151 -2.45 6.11 5.25
C ILE A 151 -2.44 5.09 6.39
N VAL A 152 -1.28 4.92 7.01
CA VAL A 152 -1.12 4.12 8.23
C VAL A 152 -0.79 5.06 9.39
N GLU A 153 -1.63 5.01 10.42
CA GLU A 153 -1.47 5.81 11.63
C GLU A 153 -0.58 5.12 12.65
N ARG A 154 0.02 5.91 13.55
CA ARG A 154 0.69 5.36 14.73
C ARG A 154 -0.31 4.64 15.63
N MET A 155 0.13 3.63 16.36
CA MET A 155 -0.60 3.09 17.50
C MET A 155 -0.69 4.16 18.60
N GLY A 156 -1.84 4.24 19.28
CA GLY A 156 -2.05 5.16 20.39
C GLY A 156 -3.46 5.74 20.46
N LYS A 157 -3.64 6.68 21.40
CA LYS A 157 -4.92 7.38 21.59
C LYS A 157 -5.23 8.26 20.38
N THR A 158 -6.51 8.56 20.16
CA THR A 158 -6.94 9.35 18.99
C THR A 158 -6.20 10.68 18.84
N SER A 159 -5.98 11.43 19.92
CA SER A 159 -5.23 12.69 19.90
C SER A 159 -3.77 12.50 19.45
N GLU A 160 -3.10 11.48 19.99
CA GLU A 160 -1.74 11.11 19.62
C GLU A 160 -1.66 10.70 18.14
N ARG A 161 -2.63 9.92 17.67
CA ARG A 161 -2.71 9.48 16.26
C ARG A 161 -2.87 10.67 15.32
N ILE A 162 -3.73 11.62 15.64
CA ILE A 162 -3.97 12.82 14.82
C ILE A 162 -2.70 13.66 14.66
N LEU A 163 -1.90 13.79 15.72
CA LEU A 163 -0.70 14.62 15.74
C LEU A 163 0.54 13.93 15.19
N ALA A 164 0.63 12.60 15.31
CA ALA A 164 1.77 11.82 14.85
C ALA A 164 1.96 11.89 13.33
N PRO A 165 3.22 11.80 12.84
CA PRO A 165 3.52 11.49 11.45
C PRO A 165 2.74 10.26 10.97
N LYS A 166 2.52 10.16 9.65
CA LYS A 166 1.82 9.03 9.04
C LYS A 166 2.82 8.25 8.19
N LYS A 167 2.71 6.92 8.16
CA LYS A 167 3.32 6.16 7.07
C LYS A 167 2.36 6.21 5.87
N LEU A 168 2.89 6.48 4.68
CA LEU A 168 2.12 6.56 3.44
C LEU A 168 2.62 5.44 2.53
N TYR A 169 1.70 4.63 2.02
CA TYR A 169 1.99 3.50 1.13
C TYR A 169 1.30 3.72 -0.20
N LEU A 170 1.89 3.27 -1.30
CA LEU A 170 1.26 3.26 -2.61
C LEU A 170 0.17 2.19 -2.66
N GLY A 171 -0.88 2.43 -3.45
CA GLY A 171 -1.96 1.47 -3.67
C GLY A 171 -1.53 0.22 -4.44
N ASP A 172 -0.44 0.34 -5.19
CA ASP A 172 0.17 -0.71 -5.99
C ASP A 172 1.69 -0.45 -6.08
N THR A 173 2.54 -1.48 -6.03
CA THR A 173 3.99 -1.30 -6.07
C THR A 173 4.54 -1.06 -7.47
N GLY A 174 3.78 -1.32 -8.54
CA GLY A 174 4.13 -0.93 -9.90
C GLY A 174 4.22 0.59 -10.05
N PHE A 175 3.52 1.35 -9.21
CA PHE A 175 3.59 2.82 -9.22
C PHE A 175 4.98 3.36 -8.85
N PHE A 176 5.84 2.60 -8.17
CA PHE A 176 7.23 3.04 -7.95
C PHE A 176 7.94 3.33 -9.29
N ALA A 177 7.71 2.50 -10.31
CA ALA A 177 8.39 2.59 -11.61
C ALA A 177 8.05 3.87 -12.40
N VAL A 178 6.95 4.55 -12.08
CA VAL A 178 6.51 5.78 -12.75
C VAL A 178 6.59 7.02 -11.84
N LEU A 179 6.80 6.83 -10.54
CA LEU A 179 6.88 7.92 -9.56
C LEU A 179 8.31 8.24 -9.11
N THR A 180 9.26 7.31 -9.24
CA THR A 180 10.64 7.58 -8.84
C THR A 180 11.66 6.68 -9.53
N ASP A 181 12.81 7.25 -9.87
CA ASP A 181 13.95 6.49 -10.41
C ASP A 181 14.78 5.77 -9.32
N ASN A 182 14.63 6.16 -8.05
CA ASN A 182 15.35 5.59 -6.92
C ASN A 182 14.49 4.56 -6.20
N ILE A 183 14.36 3.38 -6.81
CA ILE A 183 13.51 2.31 -6.31
C ILE A 183 14.27 1.51 -5.25
N ASN A 184 13.80 1.59 -4.00
CA ASN A 184 14.31 0.79 -2.89
C ASN A 184 13.49 -0.51 -2.75
N LEU A 185 14.12 -1.66 -2.96
CA LEU A 185 13.45 -2.97 -2.88
C LEU A 185 12.85 -3.22 -1.47
N GLY A 186 13.51 -2.81 -0.40
CA GLY A 186 12.99 -2.93 0.96
C GLY A 186 11.68 -2.16 1.14
N SER A 187 11.60 -0.91 0.64
CA SER A 187 10.38 -0.12 0.64
C SER A 187 9.27 -0.76 -0.20
N GLN A 188 9.59 -1.32 -1.38
CA GLN A 188 8.60 -2.04 -2.18
C GLN A 188 8.06 -3.26 -1.44
N VAL A 189 8.94 -4.07 -0.82
CA VAL A 189 8.52 -5.23 -0.04
C VAL A 189 7.64 -4.81 1.15
N GLU A 190 8.03 -3.78 1.89
CA GLU A 190 7.22 -3.27 3.01
C GLU A 190 5.84 -2.78 2.52
N ASN A 191 5.77 -2.12 1.36
CA ASN A 191 4.51 -1.75 0.73
C ASN A 191 3.66 -2.97 0.37
N THR A 192 4.26 -4.00 -0.22
CA THR A 192 3.58 -5.25 -0.57
C THR A 192 3.04 -5.95 0.69
N VAL A 193 3.82 -5.96 1.78
CA VAL A 193 3.39 -6.46 3.08
C VAL A 193 2.17 -5.69 3.60
N TYR A 194 2.22 -4.36 3.56
CA TYR A 194 1.09 -3.52 3.95
C TYR A 194 -0.17 -3.84 3.12
N LEU A 195 -0.05 -3.98 1.80
CA LEU A 195 -1.16 -4.28 0.90
C LEU A 195 -1.83 -5.62 1.22
N LYS A 196 -1.07 -6.61 1.70
CA LYS A 196 -1.62 -7.88 2.20
C LYS A 196 -2.27 -7.72 3.59
N LEU A 197 -1.65 -6.96 4.49
CA LEU A 197 -2.13 -6.79 5.86
C LEU A 197 -3.43 -5.98 5.96
N LYS A 198 -3.65 -4.99 5.07
CA LYS A 198 -4.87 -4.16 5.09
C LYS A 198 -6.16 -4.95 4.88
N GLU A 199 -6.07 -6.15 4.31
CA GLU A 199 -7.21 -7.06 4.09
C GLU A 199 -7.66 -7.74 5.40
N LYS A 200 -6.79 -7.80 6.41
CA LYS A 200 -7.03 -8.48 7.69
C LYS A 200 -7.61 -7.56 8.75
N GLY A 201 -7.52 -6.24 8.57
CA GLY A 201 -8.04 -5.28 9.52
C GLY A 201 -7.28 -3.95 9.53
N ILE A 202 -7.47 -3.21 10.63
CA ILE A 202 -6.85 -1.90 10.80
C ILE A 202 -5.35 -2.09 11.06
N VAL A 203 -4.53 -1.64 10.12
CA VAL A 203 -3.08 -1.61 10.25
C VAL A 203 -2.63 -0.31 10.90
N ARG A 204 -1.74 -0.40 11.88
CA ARG A 204 -1.04 0.74 12.49
C ARG A 204 0.44 0.45 12.60
N TYR A 205 1.29 1.46 12.68
CA TYR A 205 2.70 1.26 13.03
C TYR A 205 2.92 1.57 14.51
N TYR A 206 3.94 0.99 15.13
CA TYR A 206 4.29 1.28 16.53
C TYR A 206 5.53 2.16 16.58
N TYR A 207 5.52 3.18 17.43
CA TYR A 207 6.71 4.00 17.68
C TYR A 207 6.74 4.53 19.10
N THR A 208 7.77 4.18 19.87
CA THR A 208 8.02 4.72 21.21
C THR A 208 9.52 4.90 21.45
N SER A 209 9.94 6.07 21.91
CA SER A 209 11.34 6.34 22.33
C SER A 209 12.42 5.85 21.33
N GLY A 210 12.19 6.00 20.02
CA GLY A 210 13.10 5.57 18.97
C GLY A 210 12.96 4.10 18.53
N TYR A 211 12.14 3.30 19.21
CA TYR A 211 11.79 1.95 18.78
C TYR A 211 10.59 1.99 17.84
N GLU A 212 10.78 1.50 16.61
CA GLU A 212 9.75 1.41 15.59
C GLU A 212 9.48 -0.05 15.21
N VAL A 213 8.20 -0.41 15.08
CA VAL A 213 7.77 -1.66 14.47
C VAL A 213 6.83 -1.31 13.32
N ASP A 214 7.07 -1.91 12.15
CA ASP A 214 6.45 -1.50 10.89
C ASP A 214 4.92 -1.57 10.95
N PHE A 215 4.38 -2.70 11.41
CA PHE A 215 2.93 -2.92 11.45
C PHE A 215 2.44 -3.68 12.68
N ILE A 216 1.25 -3.32 13.11
CA ILE A 216 0.44 -4.00 14.12
C ILE A 216 -0.95 -4.22 13.51
N VAL A 217 -1.43 -5.46 13.57
CA VAL A 217 -2.78 -5.85 13.16
C VAL A 217 -3.34 -6.81 14.19
N GLY A 218 -4.38 -6.40 14.92
CA GLY A 218 -4.91 -7.18 16.03
C GLY A 218 -3.86 -7.43 17.12
N ASP A 219 -3.60 -8.70 17.40
CA ASP A 219 -2.61 -9.21 18.36
C ASP A 219 -1.26 -9.57 17.70
N LYS A 220 -1.04 -9.17 16.44
CA LYS A 220 0.17 -9.50 15.68
C LYS A 220 1.00 -8.26 15.37
N ALA A 221 2.31 -8.40 15.48
CA ALA A 221 3.31 -7.42 15.13
C ALA A 221 4.17 -7.92 13.98
N TYR A 222 4.39 -7.07 12.98
CA TYR A 222 5.13 -7.41 11.76
C TYR A 222 6.29 -6.46 11.55
N GLU A 223 7.43 -7.03 11.15
CA GLU A 223 8.63 -6.31 10.71
C GLU A 223 9.06 -6.85 9.34
N SER A 224 9.34 -5.97 8.38
CA SER A 224 9.84 -6.36 7.05
C SER A 224 11.36 -6.28 6.99
N LYS A 225 12.05 -7.42 6.87
CA LYS A 225 13.51 -7.51 6.70
C LYS A 225 13.86 -8.39 5.50
N TYR A 226 13.69 -7.83 4.30
CA TYR A 226 13.99 -8.52 3.05
C TYR A 226 15.49 -8.54 2.72
N ARG A 227 16.23 -9.38 3.43
CA ARG A 227 17.67 -9.62 3.27
C ARG A 227 18.03 -11.02 3.76
N ASP A 228 19.20 -11.51 3.38
CA ASP A 228 19.68 -12.83 3.79
C ASP A 228 20.19 -12.80 5.25
N ASP A 229 20.94 -11.76 5.62
CA ASP A 229 21.42 -11.56 6.99
C ASP A 229 20.44 -10.70 7.81
N ILE A 230 19.72 -11.33 8.73
CA ILE A 230 18.73 -10.67 9.57
C ILE A 230 19.33 -10.31 10.92
N GLU A 231 19.81 -9.07 10.98
CA GLU A 231 20.30 -8.46 12.21
C GLU A 231 19.37 -7.32 12.67
N ASN A 232 19.54 -6.94 13.94
CA ASN A 232 18.87 -5.82 14.60
C ASN A 232 17.32 -5.90 14.57
N LEU A 233 16.79 -6.78 15.44
CA LEU A 233 15.35 -6.97 15.67
C LEU A 233 14.92 -6.54 17.08
N ASP A 234 15.71 -5.69 17.73
CA ASP A 234 15.49 -5.31 19.13
C ASP A 234 14.14 -4.61 19.34
N ASN A 235 13.69 -3.84 18.35
CA ASN A 235 12.42 -3.12 18.41
C ASN A 235 11.23 -4.07 18.54
N ILE A 236 11.12 -5.05 17.63
CA ILE A 236 10.03 -6.03 17.65
C ILE A 236 10.19 -7.03 18.81
N ARG A 237 11.41 -7.38 19.20
CA ARG A 237 11.67 -8.25 20.37
C ARG A 237 11.14 -7.64 21.66
N LYS A 238 11.30 -6.33 21.85
CA LYS A 238 10.84 -5.60 23.05
C LYS A 238 9.33 -5.45 23.12
N LEU A 239 8.61 -5.64 22.01
CA LEU A 239 7.16 -5.52 21.97
C LEU A 239 6.50 -6.77 22.57
N ARG A 240 6.01 -6.65 23.80
CA ARG A 240 5.34 -7.72 24.55
C ARG A 240 3.84 -7.76 24.26
N GLY A 241 3.24 -8.95 24.37
CA GLY A 241 1.80 -9.15 24.23
C GLY A 241 1.30 -9.26 22.77
N TYR A 242 2.22 -9.44 21.82
CA TYR A 242 1.90 -9.65 20.41
C TYR A 242 2.59 -10.91 19.90
N GLU A 243 1.95 -11.62 18.97
CA GLU A 243 2.62 -12.59 18.11
C GLU A 243 3.55 -11.81 17.16
N ARG A 244 4.85 -12.09 17.25
CA ARG A 244 5.89 -11.34 16.51
C ARG A 244 6.28 -12.10 15.25
N ILE A 245 6.12 -11.44 14.11
CA ILE A 245 6.33 -12.01 12.79
C ILE A 245 7.35 -11.14 12.04
N VAL A 246 8.43 -11.75 11.57
CA VAL A 246 9.44 -11.11 10.74
C VAL A 246 9.33 -11.67 9.34
N ILE A 247 9.07 -10.78 8.37
CA ILE A 247 8.96 -11.14 6.97
C ILE A 247 10.34 -11.05 6.35
N THR A 248 10.79 -12.15 5.78
CA THR A 248 12.18 -12.36 5.38
C THR A 248 12.28 -12.59 3.87
N LYS A 249 13.51 -12.56 3.34
CA LYS A 249 13.76 -12.99 1.96
C LYS A 249 13.62 -14.52 1.84
N ASN A 250 14.42 -15.25 2.61
CA ASN A 250 14.52 -16.71 2.53
C ASN A 250 14.40 -17.43 3.89
N LEU A 251 14.68 -16.74 5.01
CA LEU A 251 14.74 -17.38 6.33
C LEU A 251 13.35 -17.81 6.81
N GLU A 252 13.19 -19.11 7.03
CA GLU A 252 12.02 -19.70 7.67
C GLU A 252 12.41 -20.41 8.96
N LYS A 253 11.85 -19.95 10.08
CA LYS A 253 12.00 -20.60 11.40
C LYS A 253 10.97 -20.08 12.37
N GLU A 254 10.68 -20.85 13.40
CA GLU A 254 9.83 -20.45 14.52
C GLU A 254 10.60 -20.69 15.82
N ASP A 255 10.75 -19.63 16.60
CA ASP A 255 11.39 -19.62 17.91
C ASP A 255 10.62 -18.62 18.80
N GLU A 256 11.27 -17.68 19.49
CA GLU A 256 10.59 -16.56 20.16
C GLU A 256 9.71 -15.71 19.21
N MET A 257 9.99 -15.77 17.91
CA MET A 257 9.29 -15.05 16.84
C MET A 257 9.19 -15.95 15.61
N LYS A 258 8.20 -15.69 14.74
CA LYS A 258 8.03 -16.38 13.46
C LYS A 258 8.78 -15.63 12.36
N TYR A 259 9.66 -16.32 11.67
CA TYR A 259 10.34 -15.83 10.48
C TYR A 259 9.71 -16.48 9.27
N ILE A 260 9.12 -15.68 8.39
CA ILE A 260 8.33 -16.16 7.27
C ILE A 260 8.88 -15.54 5.98
N PRO A 261 9.32 -16.34 5.01
CA PRO A 261 9.69 -15.84 3.69
C PRO A 261 8.52 -15.09 3.04
N LEU A 262 8.80 -13.97 2.38
CA LEU A 262 7.80 -13.08 1.79
C LEU A 262 6.76 -13.84 0.95
N TRP A 263 7.20 -14.74 0.09
CA TRP A 263 6.33 -15.49 -0.79
C TRP A 263 5.35 -16.42 -0.04
N ARG A 264 5.77 -17.00 1.11
CA ARG A 264 4.90 -17.79 1.99
C ARG A 264 3.88 -16.89 2.68
N PHE A 265 4.34 -15.73 3.15
CA PHE A 265 3.48 -14.72 3.73
C PHE A 265 2.38 -14.29 2.75
N LEU A 266 2.73 -13.94 1.51
CA LEU A 266 1.77 -13.50 0.50
C LEU A 266 0.74 -14.57 0.12
N ARG A 267 1.16 -15.85 0.13
CA ARG A 267 0.31 -16.97 -0.25
C ARG A 267 -0.63 -17.44 0.87
N PHE A 268 -0.16 -17.51 2.11
CA PHE A 268 -0.85 -18.24 3.17
C PHE A 268 -1.33 -17.40 4.34
N TYR A 269 -0.75 -16.22 4.53
CA TYR A 269 -1.04 -15.38 5.69
C TYR A 269 -2.00 -14.29 5.30
#